data_AF-A0A8S0UKI2-F1
#
_entry.id   AF-A0A8S0UKI2-F1
#
_cell.length_a   1.000
_cell.length_b   1.000
_cell.length_c   1.000
_cell.angle_alpha   90.00
_cell.angle_beta   90.00
_cell.angle_gamma   90.00
#
_symmetry.space_group_name_H-M   'P 1'
#
loop_
_entity.id
_entity.type
_entity.pdbx_description
1 polymer ?
#
loop_
_entity_poly.entity_id
_entity_poly.type
_entity_poly.pdbx_seq_one_letter_code
_entity_poly.pdbx_strand_id
1 'polypeptide(L)'
;MDDYSKLLPNPFYTFFIIGGVKHYKVLMDEFHHVSTAFLELGRSYQEAIEDITMRMGAGMAKFICKEVETIDDYDEYCHYVAGLVGLGLSKLFYASGKEDLASDTLSNSMGLFLQKTNIIRDYLEDINEIPKSRMFWPRQIWSKYVNKLEDLKYEENSVKAVQCLNDMVTNALIHVEDCLKYMSALRDPAIFRFCAIPQIMAIGTLALCYNNIQVFRGVVKMRRLTAKVIDRTKTMSDVYGDFYDFSRMLKSKVDNSDPNANKTKEKLETILKICRDSGSLNNRKSYIIRSEPRYNSTTIVVIFIILAMLLAYLSATRPNNI
;
A
#
# COMPACT_ATOMS: atom_id res chain seq x y z
N MET A 1 -24.10 -0.80 18.57
CA MET A 1 -22.68 -0.80 18.16
C MET A 1 -21.94 0.43 18.66
N ASP A 2 -22.65 1.46 19.17
CA ASP A 2 -22.11 2.77 19.59
C ASP A 2 -21.28 2.77 20.87
N ASP A 3 -20.94 1.61 21.45
CA ASP A 3 -20.36 1.54 22.80
C ASP A 3 -19.12 0.66 22.95
N TYR A 4 -18.41 0.40 21.85
CA TYR A 4 -17.22 -0.46 21.87
C TYR A 4 -16.08 0.12 22.75
N SER A 5 -15.98 1.44 22.89
CA SER A 5 -15.02 2.08 23.79
C SER A 5 -15.32 1.86 25.27
N LYS A 6 -16.60 1.67 25.66
CA LYS A 6 -16.97 1.31 27.04
C LYS A 6 -16.64 -0.14 27.40
N LEU A 7 -16.25 -0.96 26.43
CA LEU A 7 -15.80 -2.34 26.66
C LEU A 7 -14.34 -2.41 27.14
N LEU A 8 -13.50 -1.45 26.73
CA LEU A 8 -12.09 -1.40 27.12
C LEU A 8 -11.89 -1.36 28.64
N PRO A 9 -12.62 -0.56 29.43
CA PRO A 9 -12.43 -0.49 30.88
C PRO A 9 -13.13 -1.59 31.70
N ASN A 10 -13.88 -2.52 31.09
CA ASN A 10 -14.67 -3.50 31.86
C ASN A 10 -14.26 -4.96 31.55
N PRO A 11 -13.49 -5.62 32.43
CA PRO A 11 -12.96 -6.97 32.21
C PRO A 11 -14.01 -8.09 32.33
N PHE A 12 -15.26 -7.79 32.70
CA PHE A 12 -16.32 -8.77 32.91
C PHE A 12 -17.34 -8.86 31.75
N TYR A 13 -17.17 -8.08 30.69
CA TYR A 13 -18.01 -8.23 29.50
C TYR A 13 -17.57 -9.46 28.68
N THR A 14 -18.42 -10.48 28.64
CA THR A 14 -18.26 -11.62 27.73
C THR A 14 -18.99 -11.33 26.42
N PHE A 15 -18.31 -11.48 25.29
CA PHE A 15 -18.92 -11.31 23.97
C PHE A 15 -19.48 -12.65 23.48
N PHE A 16 -20.73 -12.69 23.01
CA PHE A 16 -21.22 -13.76 22.13
C PHE A 16 -21.27 -13.20 20.70
N ILE A 17 -20.22 -13.44 19.90
CA ILE A 17 -20.23 -13.02 18.48
C ILE A 17 -21.10 -14.04 17.74
N ILE A 18 -22.22 -13.58 17.18
CA ILE A 18 -22.87 -14.29 16.08
C ILE A 18 -22.12 -13.89 14.80
N GLY A 19 -21.21 -14.74 14.29
CA GLY A 19 -20.59 -14.58 12.97
C GLY A 19 -19.05 -14.39 12.88
N GLY A 20 -18.28 -14.54 13.95
CA GLY A 20 -16.81 -14.45 13.88
C GLY A 20 -16.16 -15.70 13.27
N VAL A 21 -15.25 -15.54 12.31
CA VAL A 21 -14.53 -16.67 11.68
C VAL A 21 -13.25 -17.01 12.47
N LYS A 22 -13.08 -18.27 12.87
CA LYS A 22 -11.83 -18.84 13.45
C LYS A 22 -11.24 -18.00 14.60
N HIS A 23 -10.05 -17.41 14.39
CA HIS A 23 -9.26 -16.74 15.42
C HIS A 23 -9.89 -15.46 15.96
N TYR A 24 -10.74 -14.78 15.16
CA TYR A 24 -11.47 -13.60 15.62
C TYR A 24 -12.52 -13.94 16.67
N LYS A 25 -13.12 -15.13 16.59
CA LYS A 25 -14.04 -15.61 17.63
C LYS A 25 -13.29 -15.79 18.96
N VAL A 26 -12.11 -16.43 18.94
CA VAL A 26 -11.28 -16.62 20.14
C VAL A 26 -10.89 -15.28 20.76
N LEU A 27 -10.44 -14.31 19.95
CA LEU A 27 -10.10 -12.97 20.45
C LEU A 27 -11.28 -12.32 21.20
N MET A 28 -12.49 -12.49 20.70
CA MET A 28 -13.68 -11.87 21.26
C MET A 28 -14.24 -12.63 22.46
N ASP A 29 -14.19 -13.96 22.42
CA ASP A 29 -14.57 -14.82 23.55
C ASP A 29 -13.59 -14.60 24.74
N GLU A 30 -12.30 -14.37 24.45
CA GLU A 30 -11.22 -14.15 25.43
C GLU A 30 -10.82 -12.66 25.59
N PHE A 31 -11.70 -11.72 25.24
CA PHE A 31 -11.37 -10.29 25.17
C PHE A 31 -10.98 -9.69 26.54
N HIS A 32 -11.38 -10.33 27.64
CA HIS A 32 -11.01 -9.92 29.00
C HIS A 32 -9.49 -9.86 29.23
N HIS A 33 -8.70 -10.67 28.52
CA HIS A 33 -7.24 -10.56 28.55
C HIS A 33 -6.74 -9.25 27.93
N VAL A 34 -7.37 -8.80 26.84
CA VAL A 34 -7.06 -7.51 26.19
C VAL A 34 -7.45 -6.36 27.11
N SER A 35 -8.64 -6.39 27.71
CA SER A 35 -9.09 -5.37 28.66
C SER A 35 -8.17 -5.29 29.89
N THR A 36 -7.73 -6.44 30.42
CA THR A 36 -6.79 -6.47 31.56
C THR A 36 -5.46 -5.81 31.19
N ALA A 37 -4.85 -6.20 30.07
CA ALA A 37 -3.59 -5.61 29.61
C ALA A 37 -3.74 -4.11 29.27
N PHE A 38 -4.90 -3.71 28.74
CA PHE A 38 -5.21 -2.31 28.47
C PHE A 38 -5.24 -1.46 29.75
N LEU A 39 -5.87 -1.98 30.81
CA LEU A 39 -5.95 -1.29 32.10
C LEU A 39 -4.59 -1.14 32.80
N GLU A 40 -3.60 -1.98 32.45
CA GLU A 40 -2.21 -1.87 32.94
C GLU A 40 -1.40 -0.76 32.22
N LEU A 41 -1.89 -0.23 31.10
CA LEU A 41 -1.21 0.83 30.37
C LEU A 41 -1.26 2.17 31.12
N GLY A 42 -0.27 3.03 30.89
CA GLY A 42 -0.31 4.41 31.38
C GLY A 42 -1.52 5.19 30.85
N ARG A 43 -2.03 6.13 31.65
CA ARG A 43 -3.30 6.84 31.39
C ARG A 43 -3.36 7.51 30.01
N SER A 44 -2.27 8.13 29.58
CA SER A 44 -2.17 8.78 28.26
C SER A 44 -2.34 7.80 27.09
N TYR A 45 -1.86 6.55 27.25
CA TYR A 45 -2.07 5.51 26.24
C TYR A 45 -3.53 5.02 26.24
N GLN A 46 -4.12 4.86 27.43
CA GLN A 46 -5.52 4.45 27.56
C GLN A 46 -6.46 5.45 26.87
N GLU A 47 -6.27 6.75 27.16
CA GLU A 47 -7.08 7.83 26.58
C GLU A 47 -6.97 7.90 25.05
N ALA A 48 -5.76 7.70 24.51
CA ALA A 48 -5.56 7.65 23.06
C ALA A 48 -6.30 6.47 22.42
N ILE A 49 -6.23 5.28 23.01
CA ILE A 49 -6.91 4.08 22.49
C ILE A 49 -8.43 4.21 22.62
N GLU A 50 -8.94 4.68 23.76
CA GLU A 50 -10.39 4.88 24.00
C GLU A 50 -11.01 5.88 23.02
N ASP A 51 -10.38 7.06 22.85
CA ASP A 51 -10.84 8.09 21.91
C ASP A 51 -10.94 7.54 20.48
N ILE A 52 -9.87 6.90 20.02
CA ILE A 52 -9.81 6.35 18.66
C ILE A 52 -10.80 5.20 18.48
N THR A 53 -10.91 4.29 19.44
CA THR A 53 -11.86 3.16 19.37
C THR A 53 -13.31 3.66 19.32
N MET A 54 -13.63 4.68 20.12
CA MET A 54 -14.97 5.30 20.14
C MET A 54 -15.30 5.92 18.78
N ARG A 55 -14.41 6.79 18.26
CA ARG A 55 -14.63 7.50 16.99
C ARG A 55 -14.67 6.56 15.80
N MET A 56 -13.82 5.52 15.81
CA MET A 56 -13.80 4.48 14.77
C MET A 56 -15.11 3.68 14.80
N GLY A 57 -15.57 3.25 15.97
CA GLY A 57 -16.83 2.51 16.11
C GLY A 57 -18.03 3.30 15.58
N ALA A 58 -18.14 4.58 15.95
CA ALA A 58 -19.19 5.47 15.45
C ALA A 58 -19.11 5.68 13.93
N GLY A 59 -17.91 5.87 13.39
CA GLY A 59 -17.67 6.00 11.96
C GLY A 59 -18.01 4.74 11.17
N MET A 60 -17.61 3.56 11.67
CA MET A 60 -17.97 2.28 11.07
C MET A 60 -19.49 2.07 11.07
N ALA A 61 -20.18 2.40 12.16
CA ALA A 61 -21.63 2.30 12.25
C ALA A 61 -22.35 3.13 11.16
N LYS A 62 -21.85 4.33 10.86
CA LYS A 62 -22.36 5.19 9.78
C LYS A 62 -22.32 4.51 8.40
N PHE A 63 -21.28 3.72 8.11
CA PHE A 63 -21.09 3.06 6.82
C PHE A 63 -21.66 1.63 6.73
N ILE A 64 -22.36 1.13 7.76
CA ILE A 64 -23.05 -0.18 7.69
C ILE A 64 -24.18 -0.14 6.66
N CYS A 65 -24.95 0.95 6.64
CA CYS A 65 -26.12 1.11 5.79
C CYS A 65 -25.92 2.15 4.66
N LYS A 66 -24.69 2.65 4.49
CA LYS A 66 -24.34 3.68 3.50
C LYS A 66 -23.27 3.16 2.55
N GLU A 67 -23.58 3.18 1.26
CA GLU A 67 -22.61 2.90 0.20
C GLU A 67 -21.66 4.10 -0.01
N VAL A 68 -20.46 3.82 -0.52
CA VAL A 68 -19.46 4.85 -0.82
C VAL A 68 -19.79 5.45 -2.20
N GLU A 69 -20.50 6.58 -2.22
CA GLU A 69 -20.95 7.19 -3.47
C GLU A 69 -19.90 8.16 -4.02
N THR A 70 -19.36 9.05 -3.19
CA THR A 70 -18.45 10.13 -3.60
C THR A 70 -16.99 9.88 -3.19
N ILE A 71 -16.06 10.65 -3.75
CA ILE A 71 -14.67 10.66 -3.27
C ILE A 71 -14.59 11.14 -1.82
N ASP A 72 -15.46 12.08 -1.42
CA ASP A 72 -15.51 12.56 -0.03
C ASP A 72 -16.02 11.46 0.92
N ASP A 73 -17.01 10.67 0.50
CA ASP A 73 -17.43 9.48 1.25
C ASP A 73 -16.30 8.47 1.38
N TYR A 74 -15.50 8.31 0.34
CA TYR A 74 -14.36 7.39 0.33
C TYR A 74 -13.26 7.86 1.27
N ASP A 75 -12.95 9.16 1.26
CA ASP A 75 -12.00 9.78 2.19
C ASP A 75 -12.51 9.73 3.64
N GLU A 76 -13.80 9.95 3.86
CA GLU A 76 -14.44 9.85 5.17
C GLU A 76 -14.42 8.41 5.71
N TYR A 77 -14.77 7.43 4.87
CA TYR A 77 -14.69 6.01 5.23
C TYR A 77 -13.25 5.64 5.61
N CYS A 78 -12.27 5.99 4.78
CA CYS A 78 -10.86 5.73 5.05
C CYS A 78 -10.36 6.48 6.29
N HIS A 79 -10.88 7.68 6.58
CA HIS A 79 -10.58 8.41 7.81
C HIS A 79 -10.97 7.58 9.02
N TYR A 80 -12.22 7.09 9.07
CA TYR A 80 -12.69 6.34 10.23
C TYR A 80 -11.94 5.03 10.45
N VAL A 81 -11.70 4.24 9.40
CA VAL A 81 -11.13 2.89 9.57
C VAL A 81 -9.60 2.84 9.58
N ALA A 82 -8.92 3.90 9.13
CA ALA A 82 -7.46 3.92 9.04
C ALA A 82 -6.81 5.27 9.36
N GLY A 83 -7.43 6.39 8.97
CA GLY A 83 -6.94 7.72 9.33
C GLY A 83 -6.85 7.91 10.84
N LEU A 84 -7.90 7.53 11.58
CA LEU A 84 -7.93 7.52 13.04
C LEU A 84 -6.85 6.63 13.65
N VAL A 85 -6.48 5.51 13.02
CA VAL A 85 -5.36 4.68 13.48
C VAL A 85 -4.05 5.46 13.39
N GLY A 86 -3.84 6.22 12.31
CA GLY A 86 -2.70 7.12 12.18
C GLY A 86 -2.65 8.16 13.30
N LEU A 87 -3.77 8.83 13.58
CA LEU A 87 -3.87 9.80 14.68
C LEU A 87 -3.60 9.15 16.05
N GLY A 88 -4.16 7.97 16.29
CA GLY A 88 -3.94 7.20 17.51
C GLY A 88 -2.48 6.85 17.72
N LEU A 89 -1.82 6.31 16.70
CA LEU A 89 -0.40 5.99 16.75
C LEU A 89 0.46 7.24 17.02
N SER A 90 0.18 8.36 16.35
CA SER A 90 0.85 9.64 16.63
C SER A 90 0.71 10.06 18.10
N LYS A 91 -0.50 9.94 18.67
CA LYS A 91 -0.76 10.20 20.09
C LYS A 91 0.01 9.24 21.01
N LEU A 92 0.09 7.95 20.67
CA LEU A 92 0.85 6.96 21.45
C LEU A 92 2.36 7.23 21.40
N PHE A 93 2.90 7.60 20.24
CA PHE A 93 4.31 7.95 20.09
C PHE A 93 4.67 9.20 20.90
N TYR A 94 3.80 10.22 20.86
CA TYR A 94 3.93 11.41 21.69
C TYR A 94 3.83 11.08 23.19
N ALA A 95 2.83 10.30 23.60
CA ALA A 95 2.63 9.87 24.99
C ALA A 95 3.83 9.08 25.55
N SER A 96 4.58 8.39 24.68
CA SER A 96 5.81 7.69 25.05
C SER A 96 7.02 8.60 25.27
N GLY A 97 6.92 9.89 24.93
CA GLY A 97 8.02 10.85 24.98
C GLY A 97 9.08 10.67 23.89
N LYS A 98 8.84 9.78 22.92
CA LYS A 98 9.79 9.46 21.85
C LYS A 98 9.69 10.36 20.62
N GLU A 99 8.49 10.88 20.36
CA GLU A 99 8.21 11.71 19.20
C GLU A 99 7.48 13.00 19.59
N ASP A 100 7.56 14.00 18.73
CA ASP A 100 6.68 15.17 18.82
C ASP A 100 5.32 14.82 18.21
N LEU A 101 4.26 15.50 18.64
CA LEU A 101 2.93 15.23 18.12
C LEU A 101 2.82 15.70 16.67
N ALA A 102 2.68 14.76 15.74
CA ALA A 102 2.41 15.04 14.34
C ALA A 102 1.02 15.66 14.16
N SER A 103 0.84 16.46 13.10
CA SER A 103 -0.47 17.04 12.80
C SER A 103 -1.49 15.97 12.42
N ASP A 104 -2.76 16.24 12.72
CA ASP A 104 -3.88 15.36 12.37
C ASP A 104 -3.95 15.11 10.86
N THR A 105 -3.70 16.13 10.04
CA THR A 105 -3.71 15.99 8.57
C THR A 105 -2.67 14.98 8.10
N LEU A 106 -1.41 15.10 8.55
CA LEU A 106 -0.35 14.19 8.13
C LEU A 106 -0.59 12.77 8.66
N SER A 107 -1.04 12.66 9.91
CA SER A 107 -1.39 11.39 10.55
C SER A 107 -2.55 10.70 9.81
N ASN A 108 -3.54 11.46 9.37
CA ASN A 108 -4.66 10.96 8.58
C ASN A 108 -4.19 10.44 7.22
N SER A 109 -3.38 11.23 6.50
CA SER A 109 -2.83 10.84 5.18
C SER A 109 -2.02 9.54 5.24
N MET A 110 -1.27 9.29 6.33
CA MET A 110 -0.57 8.02 6.56
C MET A 110 -1.53 6.82 6.58
N GLY A 111 -2.68 6.96 7.23
CA GLY A 111 -3.72 5.91 7.28
C GLY A 111 -4.46 5.75 5.96
N LEU A 112 -4.86 6.86 5.34
CA LEU A 112 -5.58 6.87 4.06
C LEU A 112 -4.75 6.23 2.94
N PHE A 113 -3.45 6.51 2.86
CA PHE A 113 -2.61 5.93 1.81
C PHE A 113 -2.56 4.39 1.90
N LEU A 114 -2.41 3.84 3.11
CA LEU A 114 -2.43 2.40 3.34
C LEU A 114 -3.80 1.80 3.02
N GLN A 115 -4.87 2.41 3.51
CA GLN A 115 -6.22 1.88 3.33
C GLN A 115 -6.66 1.88 1.88
N LYS A 116 -6.43 2.99 1.16
CA LYS A 116 -6.75 3.07 -0.27
C LYS A 116 -5.95 2.06 -1.08
N THR A 117 -4.69 1.83 -0.73
CA THR A 117 -3.86 0.81 -1.39
C THR A 117 -4.41 -0.59 -1.20
N ASN A 118 -4.86 -0.94 0.01
CA ASN A 118 -5.48 -2.23 0.28
C ASN A 118 -6.79 -2.39 -0.48
N ILE A 119 -7.68 -1.39 -0.43
CA ILE A 119 -8.97 -1.38 -1.15
C ILE A 119 -8.77 -1.56 -2.67
N ILE A 120 -7.74 -0.94 -3.24
CA ILE A 120 -7.41 -1.10 -4.66
C ILE A 120 -6.97 -2.53 -4.96
N ARG A 121 -6.08 -3.08 -4.15
CA ARG A 121 -5.48 -4.38 -4.38
C ARG A 121 -6.47 -5.53 -4.15
N ASP A 122 -7.36 -5.38 -3.16
CA ASP A 122 -8.27 -6.43 -2.69
C ASP A 122 -9.64 -6.45 -3.40
N TYR A 123 -9.81 -5.64 -4.45
CA TYR A 123 -11.06 -5.56 -5.25
C TYR A 123 -11.73 -6.91 -5.49
N LEU A 124 -10.98 -7.91 -5.97
CA LEU A 124 -11.58 -9.20 -6.35
C LEU A 124 -12.01 -10.03 -5.14
N GLU A 125 -11.32 -9.91 -4.01
CA GLU A 125 -11.70 -10.54 -2.74
C GLU A 125 -12.99 -9.91 -2.22
N ASP A 126 -13.05 -8.59 -2.21
CA ASP A 126 -14.19 -7.81 -1.72
C ASP A 126 -15.46 -8.06 -2.54
N ILE A 127 -15.33 -8.05 -3.88
CA ILE A 127 -16.47 -8.22 -4.78
C ILE A 127 -17.01 -9.65 -4.79
N ASN A 128 -16.18 -10.66 -4.52
CA ASN A 128 -16.62 -12.05 -4.48
C ASN A 128 -17.02 -12.53 -3.08
N GLU A 129 -17.06 -11.65 -2.08
CA GLU A 129 -17.50 -12.03 -0.74
C GLU A 129 -18.97 -12.48 -0.72
N ILE A 130 -19.25 -13.51 0.08
CA ILE A 130 -20.55 -14.16 0.22
C ILE A 130 -20.98 -14.04 1.70
N PRO A 131 -22.24 -13.68 1.99
CA PRO A 131 -23.38 -13.60 1.08
C PRO A 131 -23.51 -12.28 0.31
N LYS A 132 -22.76 -11.25 0.67
CA LYS A 132 -22.86 -9.92 0.05
C LYS A 132 -21.46 -9.38 -0.26
N SER A 133 -21.28 -8.90 -1.49
CA SER A 133 -20.07 -8.19 -1.91
C SER A 133 -19.83 -6.96 -1.06
N ARG A 134 -18.56 -6.70 -0.75
CA ARG A 134 -18.13 -5.44 -0.14
C ARG A 134 -17.74 -4.46 -1.25
N MET A 135 -18.37 -3.28 -1.26
CA MET A 135 -18.19 -2.27 -2.31
C MET A 135 -17.56 -1.01 -1.75
N PHE A 136 -16.23 -0.95 -1.76
CA PHE A 136 -15.47 0.19 -1.21
C PHE A 136 -15.03 1.22 -2.25
N TRP A 137 -15.06 0.86 -3.55
CA TRP A 137 -14.68 1.80 -4.61
C TRP A 137 -15.80 2.83 -4.78
N PRO A 138 -15.50 4.14 -4.79
CA PRO A 138 -16.52 5.17 -4.85
C PRO A 138 -17.24 5.17 -6.20
N ARG A 139 -18.57 5.23 -6.18
CA ARG A 139 -19.40 5.28 -7.40
C ARG A 139 -19.00 6.39 -8.34
N GLN A 140 -18.69 7.57 -7.81
CA GLN A 140 -18.21 8.73 -8.55
C GLN A 140 -16.99 8.41 -9.44
N ILE A 141 -16.18 7.41 -9.09
CA ILE A 141 -15.07 6.93 -9.93
C ILE A 141 -15.55 5.81 -10.87
N TRP A 142 -16.03 4.70 -10.33
CA TRP A 142 -16.24 3.49 -11.14
C TRP A 142 -17.40 3.62 -12.15
N SER A 143 -18.40 4.45 -11.86
CA SER A 143 -19.56 4.63 -12.75
C SER A 143 -19.24 5.36 -14.06
N LYS A 144 -18.04 5.94 -14.17
CA LYS A 144 -17.52 6.47 -15.44
C LYS A 144 -17.19 5.35 -16.44
N TYR A 145 -16.96 4.13 -15.94
CA TYR A 145 -16.38 3.02 -16.70
C TYR A 145 -17.40 1.89 -16.91
N VAL A 146 -18.18 1.55 -15.89
CA VAL A 146 -19.14 0.43 -15.92
C VAL A 146 -20.45 0.79 -15.21
N ASN A 147 -21.49 -0.01 -15.42
CA ASN A 147 -22.81 0.22 -14.82
C ASN A 147 -22.91 -0.35 -13.39
N LYS A 148 -22.19 -1.44 -13.11
CA LYS A 148 -22.05 -2.02 -11.76
C LYS A 148 -20.58 -2.26 -11.44
N LEU A 149 -20.17 -2.03 -10.20
CA LEU A 149 -18.77 -2.22 -9.78
C LEU A 149 -18.27 -3.65 -10.04
N GLU A 150 -19.12 -4.66 -9.86
CA GLU A 150 -18.81 -6.07 -10.11
C GLU A 150 -18.41 -6.35 -11.57
N ASP A 151 -18.88 -5.52 -12.52
CA ASP A 151 -18.66 -5.74 -13.94
C ASP A 151 -17.18 -5.64 -14.34
N LEU A 152 -16.35 -4.97 -13.51
CA LEU A 152 -14.91 -4.82 -13.79
C LEU A 152 -14.15 -6.17 -13.74
N LYS A 153 -14.73 -7.23 -13.14
CA LYS A 153 -14.11 -8.56 -13.11
C LYS A 153 -14.28 -9.35 -14.41
N TYR A 154 -15.23 -8.97 -15.27
CA TYR A 154 -15.51 -9.68 -16.51
C TYR A 154 -14.59 -9.25 -17.65
N GLU A 155 -14.20 -10.20 -18.50
CA GLU A 155 -13.14 -10.00 -19.50
C GLU A 155 -13.51 -8.94 -20.55
N GLU A 156 -14.77 -8.85 -20.93
CA GLU A 156 -15.31 -7.85 -21.86
C GLU A 156 -15.08 -6.40 -21.40
N ASN A 157 -14.92 -6.17 -20.09
CA ASN A 157 -14.69 -4.86 -19.51
C ASN A 157 -13.20 -4.58 -19.24
N SER A 158 -12.26 -5.44 -19.65
CA SER A 158 -10.85 -5.37 -19.26
C SER A 158 -10.20 -3.99 -19.47
N VAL A 159 -10.47 -3.32 -20.60
CA VAL A 159 -9.92 -1.98 -20.89
C VAL A 159 -10.45 -0.96 -19.88
N LYS A 160 -11.77 -0.95 -19.66
CA LYS A 160 -12.42 -0.02 -18.74
C LYS A 160 -12.06 -0.30 -17.28
N ALA A 161 -11.89 -1.57 -16.92
CA ALA A 161 -11.41 -2.02 -15.62
C ALA A 161 -10.04 -1.44 -15.30
N VAL A 162 -9.10 -1.54 -16.25
CA VAL A 162 -7.76 -0.99 -16.08
C VAL A 162 -7.76 0.54 -16.00
N GLN A 163 -8.59 1.22 -16.79
CA GLN A 163 -8.72 2.69 -16.70
C GLN A 163 -9.31 3.12 -15.34
N CYS A 164 -10.31 2.39 -14.83
CA CYS A 164 -10.87 2.62 -13.50
C CYS A 164 -9.84 2.39 -12.39
N LEU A 165 -9.05 1.32 -12.51
CA LEU A 165 -7.94 1.03 -11.60
C LEU A 165 -6.91 2.16 -11.59
N ASN A 166 -6.56 2.70 -12.76
CA ASN A 166 -5.62 3.82 -12.86
C ASN A 166 -6.18 5.09 -12.17
N ASP A 167 -7.48 5.40 -12.31
CA ASP A 167 -8.13 6.50 -11.56
C ASP A 167 -8.00 6.31 -10.04
N MET A 168 -8.31 5.11 -9.55
CA MET A 168 -8.19 4.77 -8.12
C MET A 168 -6.75 4.90 -7.61
N VAL A 169 -5.76 4.40 -8.34
CA VAL A 169 -4.34 4.53 -7.96
C VAL A 169 -3.92 6.00 -7.96
N THR A 170 -4.32 6.77 -8.98
CA THR A 170 -4.03 8.22 -9.05
C THR A 170 -4.67 8.99 -7.90
N ASN A 171 -5.86 8.59 -7.46
CA ASN A 171 -6.50 9.12 -6.26
C ASN A 171 -5.72 8.76 -4.99
N ALA A 172 -5.17 7.55 -4.85
CA ALA A 172 -4.34 7.17 -3.69
C ALA A 172 -3.01 7.95 -3.63
N LEU A 173 -2.39 8.23 -4.79
CA LEU A 173 -1.10 8.93 -4.87
C LEU A 173 -1.12 10.36 -4.29
N ILE A 174 -2.29 10.96 -4.08
CA ILE A 174 -2.39 12.31 -3.49
C ILE A 174 -1.81 12.38 -2.07
N HIS A 175 -1.79 11.25 -1.35
CA HIS A 175 -1.37 11.17 0.06
C HIS A 175 0.14 10.99 0.24
N VAL A 176 0.88 10.69 -0.83
CA VAL A 176 2.30 10.31 -0.74
C VAL A 176 3.17 11.44 -0.20
N GLU A 177 2.92 12.68 -0.62
CA GLU A 177 3.70 13.83 -0.16
C GLU A 177 3.57 14.02 1.36
N ASP A 178 2.36 13.92 1.89
CA ASP A 178 2.10 13.99 3.33
C ASP A 178 2.74 12.82 4.08
N CYS A 179 2.70 11.60 3.52
CA CYS A 179 3.37 10.45 4.11
C CYS A 179 4.90 10.68 4.22
N LEU A 180 5.52 11.21 3.16
CA LEU A 180 6.95 11.54 3.16
C LEU A 180 7.27 12.65 4.18
N LYS A 181 6.42 13.68 4.29
CA LYS A 181 6.56 14.74 5.31
C LYS A 181 6.45 14.16 6.72
N TYR A 182 5.43 13.35 6.99
CA TYR A 182 5.25 12.68 8.29
C TYR A 182 6.48 11.88 8.69
N MET A 183 6.94 10.97 7.82
CA MET A 183 8.07 10.09 8.13
C MET A 183 9.39 10.85 8.27
N SER A 184 9.54 12.00 7.58
CA SER A 184 10.73 12.85 7.70
C SER A 184 10.89 13.53 9.07
N ALA A 185 9.80 13.64 9.83
CA ALA A 185 9.78 14.28 11.14
C ALA A 185 10.01 13.29 12.30
N LEU A 186 9.98 11.98 12.05
CA LEU A 186 10.18 10.94 13.06
C LEU A 186 11.66 10.87 13.49
N ARG A 187 11.88 10.68 14.79
CA ARG A 187 13.21 10.69 15.43
C ARG A 187 13.62 9.33 15.99
N ASP A 188 12.70 8.59 16.57
CA ASP A 188 12.95 7.27 17.16
C ASP A 188 13.10 6.21 16.04
N PRO A 189 14.24 5.50 15.94
CA PRO A 189 14.47 4.56 14.85
C PRO A 189 13.48 3.39 14.79
N ALA A 190 12.91 2.96 15.91
CA ALA A 190 11.95 1.85 15.93
C ALA A 190 10.58 2.33 15.43
N ILE A 191 10.11 3.49 15.90
CA ILE A 191 8.87 4.13 15.44
C ILE A 191 8.99 4.49 13.95
N PHE A 192 10.14 5.05 13.54
CA PHE A 192 10.44 5.33 12.15
C PHE A 192 10.25 4.10 11.28
N ARG A 193 10.92 2.99 11.60
CA ARG A 193 10.83 1.75 10.82
C ARG A 193 9.42 1.16 10.82
N PHE A 194 8.74 1.21 11.96
CA PHE A 194 7.35 0.79 12.10
C PHE A 194 6.43 1.55 11.14
N CYS A 195 6.61 2.87 11.01
CA CYS A 195 5.83 3.69 10.08
C CYS A 195 6.28 3.52 8.63
N ALA A 196 7.59 3.48 8.37
CA ALA A 196 8.15 3.55 7.03
C ALA A 196 7.92 2.28 6.20
N ILE A 197 8.07 1.10 6.81
CA ILE A 197 7.95 -0.17 6.10
C ILE A 197 6.56 -0.33 5.45
N PRO A 198 5.43 -0.16 6.16
CA PRO A 198 4.11 -0.21 5.54
C PRO A 198 3.92 0.78 4.39
N GLN A 199 4.47 2.00 4.50
CA GLN A 199 4.31 3.02 3.45
C GLN A 199 5.10 2.66 2.17
N ILE A 200 6.33 2.13 2.32
CA ILE A 200 7.09 1.60 1.17
C ILE A 200 6.35 0.41 0.54
N MET A 201 5.82 -0.48 1.36
CA MET A 201 5.01 -1.61 0.91
C MET A 201 3.78 -1.15 0.13
N ALA A 202 3.14 -0.06 0.54
CA ALA A 202 1.97 0.50 -0.12
C ALA A 202 2.31 1.08 -1.51
N ILE A 203 3.31 1.97 -1.62
CA ILE A 203 3.70 2.51 -2.93
C ILE A 203 4.20 1.41 -3.87
N GLY A 204 4.91 0.40 -3.34
CA GLY A 204 5.31 -0.78 -4.11
C GLY A 204 4.12 -1.60 -4.60
N THR A 205 3.08 -1.75 -3.78
CA THR A 205 1.84 -2.44 -4.16
C THR A 205 1.09 -1.65 -5.23
N LEU A 206 0.95 -0.33 -5.09
CA LEU A 206 0.35 0.53 -6.12
C LEU A 206 1.13 0.44 -7.44
N ALA A 207 2.47 0.43 -7.39
CA ALA A 207 3.29 0.25 -8.58
C ALA A 207 3.07 -1.11 -9.27
N LEU A 208 2.75 -2.18 -8.52
CA LEU A 208 2.39 -3.48 -9.09
C LEU A 208 0.96 -3.53 -9.62
N CYS A 209 0.02 -2.83 -8.99
CA CYS A 209 -1.38 -2.75 -9.41
C CYS A 209 -1.58 -1.83 -10.62
N TYR A 210 -0.83 -0.74 -10.74
CA TYR A 210 -1.05 0.24 -11.80
C TYR A 210 -0.93 -0.37 -13.20
N ASN A 211 -1.92 -0.09 -14.05
CA ASN A 211 -2.05 -0.62 -15.40
C ASN A 211 -1.97 -2.17 -15.47
N ASN A 212 -2.53 -2.88 -14.49
CA ASN A 212 -2.42 -4.34 -14.38
C ASN A 212 -3.78 -5.02 -14.22
N ILE A 213 -4.22 -5.71 -15.27
CA ILE A 213 -5.49 -6.45 -15.31
C ILE A 213 -5.58 -7.58 -14.25
N GLN A 214 -4.44 -8.04 -13.71
CA GLN A 214 -4.44 -9.12 -12.72
C GLN A 214 -5.12 -8.75 -11.41
N VAL A 215 -5.29 -7.45 -11.10
CA VAL A 215 -6.11 -7.00 -9.94
C VAL A 215 -7.55 -7.52 -10.02
N PHE A 216 -8.07 -7.71 -11.23
CA PHE A 216 -9.44 -8.18 -11.48
C PHE A 216 -9.54 -9.69 -11.69
N ARG A 217 -8.41 -10.41 -11.74
CA ARG A 217 -8.33 -11.84 -12.10
C ARG A 217 -7.68 -12.71 -11.03
N GLY A 218 -7.02 -12.11 -10.05
CA GLY A 218 -6.37 -12.84 -8.97
C GLY A 218 -5.67 -11.92 -7.98
N VAL A 219 -4.69 -12.47 -7.27
CA VAL A 219 -4.01 -11.78 -6.18
C VAL A 219 -2.73 -11.11 -6.67
N VAL A 220 -2.70 -9.78 -6.64
CA VAL A 220 -1.48 -9.00 -6.84
C VAL A 220 -0.80 -8.79 -5.49
N LYS A 221 0.41 -9.34 -5.31
CA LYS A 221 1.17 -9.20 -4.06
C LYS A 221 2.64 -9.01 -4.35
N MET A 222 3.27 -8.12 -3.58
CA MET A 222 4.72 -7.96 -3.62
C MET A 222 5.39 -9.19 -2.99
N ARG A 223 5.79 -10.16 -3.82
CA ARG A 223 6.55 -11.35 -3.38
C ARG A 223 8.05 -11.06 -3.46
N ARG A 224 8.84 -11.59 -2.51
CA ARG A 224 10.31 -11.48 -2.41
C ARG A 224 10.89 -10.09 -2.08
N LEU A 225 10.27 -8.99 -2.48
CA LEU A 225 10.74 -7.64 -2.13
C LEU A 225 10.42 -7.26 -0.68
N THR A 226 9.35 -7.80 -0.08
CA THR A 226 8.97 -7.53 1.32
C THR A 226 10.09 -7.73 2.32
N ALA A 227 10.78 -8.88 2.25
CA ALA A 227 11.90 -9.16 3.14
C ALA A 227 13.05 -8.16 2.96
N LYS A 228 13.30 -7.73 1.72
CA LYS A 228 14.33 -6.72 1.42
C LYS A 228 13.96 -5.34 1.95
N VAL A 229 12.69 -4.93 1.80
CA VAL A 229 12.19 -3.67 2.36
C VAL A 229 12.37 -3.69 3.88
N ILE A 230 11.87 -4.72 4.57
CA ILE A 230 11.97 -4.84 6.03
C ILE A 230 13.43 -4.80 6.53
N ASP A 231 14.30 -5.51 5.82
CA ASP A 231 15.73 -5.59 6.15
C ASP A 231 16.45 -4.26 5.91
N ARG A 232 16.20 -3.62 4.76
CA ARG A 232 16.97 -2.45 4.28
C ARG A 232 16.47 -1.11 4.78
N THR A 233 15.19 -0.97 5.13
CA THR A 233 14.66 0.31 5.61
C THR A 233 15.22 0.63 7.01
N LYS A 234 16.18 1.56 7.08
CA LYS A 234 16.78 2.04 8.33
C LYS A 234 16.65 3.55 8.50
N THR A 235 16.65 4.30 7.41
CA THR A 235 16.70 5.77 7.39
C THR A 235 15.74 6.35 6.37
N MET A 236 15.49 7.67 6.44
CA MET A 236 14.72 8.37 5.40
C MET A 236 15.36 8.33 4.02
N SER A 237 16.70 8.21 3.93
CA SER A 237 17.39 8.01 2.65
C SER A 237 16.91 6.74 1.94
N ASP A 238 16.70 5.66 2.71
CA ASP A 238 16.16 4.40 2.19
C ASP A 238 14.71 4.58 1.71
N VAL A 239 13.88 5.31 2.48
CA VAL A 239 12.50 5.63 2.13
C VAL A 239 12.42 6.42 0.82
N TYR A 240 13.16 7.52 0.69
CA TYR A 240 13.21 8.30 -0.55
C TYR A 240 13.72 7.46 -1.72
N GLY A 241 14.69 6.59 -1.48
CA GLY A 241 15.17 5.63 -2.47
C GLY A 241 14.06 4.71 -2.98
N ASP A 242 13.37 4.02 -2.08
CA ASP A 242 12.34 3.05 -2.45
C ASP A 242 11.12 3.74 -3.09
N PHE A 243 10.67 4.88 -2.54
CA PHE A 243 9.61 5.68 -3.15
C PHE A 243 9.98 6.16 -4.55
N TYR A 244 11.23 6.59 -4.76
CA TYR A 244 11.70 6.98 -6.09
C TYR A 244 11.64 5.81 -7.08
N ASP A 245 12.12 4.63 -6.70
CA ASP A 245 12.14 3.47 -7.58
C ASP A 245 10.75 2.96 -7.93
N PHE A 246 9.87 2.83 -6.94
CA PHE A 246 8.49 2.42 -7.19
C PHE A 246 7.73 3.47 -7.99
N SER A 247 7.94 4.76 -7.73
CA SER A 247 7.34 5.84 -8.54
C SER A 247 7.84 5.82 -9.98
N ARG A 248 9.13 5.53 -10.23
CA ARG A 248 9.64 5.35 -11.59
C ARG A 248 9.04 4.14 -12.28
N MET A 249 8.91 3.02 -11.57
CA MET A 249 8.26 1.81 -12.09
C MET A 249 6.80 2.05 -12.45
N LEU A 250 6.07 2.81 -11.61
CA LEU A 250 4.69 3.20 -11.88
C LEU A 250 4.65 4.12 -13.10
N LYS A 251 5.52 5.14 -13.15
CA LYS A 251 5.59 6.11 -14.26
C LYS A 251 5.86 5.43 -15.60
N SER A 252 6.72 4.40 -15.64
CA SER A 252 7.01 3.67 -16.89
C SER A 252 5.81 2.87 -17.44
N LYS A 253 4.77 2.66 -16.64
CA LYS A 253 3.54 1.95 -17.03
C LYS A 253 2.40 2.89 -17.44
N VAL A 254 2.58 4.21 -17.32
CA VAL A 254 1.55 5.18 -17.68
C VAL A 254 1.38 5.23 -19.20
N ASP A 255 0.26 4.70 -19.66
CA ASP A 255 -0.20 4.84 -21.04
C ASP A 255 -0.73 6.26 -21.28
N ASN A 256 -0.31 6.89 -22.38
CA ASN A 256 -0.76 8.24 -22.76
C ASN A 256 -2.25 8.28 -23.14
N SER A 257 -2.81 7.15 -23.54
CA SER A 257 -4.23 7.03 -23.90
C SER A 257 -5.15 6.88 -22.67
N ASP A 258 -4.59 6.64 -21.48
CA ASP A 258 -5.37 6.56 -20.25
C ASP A 258 -5.98 7.94 -19.89
N PRO A 259 -7.28 8.02 -19.54
CA PRO A 259 -7.94 9.29 -19.21
C PRO A 259 -7.28 10.06 -18.06
N ASN A 260 -6.59 9.38 -17.14
CA ASN A 260 -5.93 9.98 -15.99
C ASN A 260 -4.42 10.18 -16.19
N ALA A 261 -3.86 9.81 -17.36
CA ALA A 261 -2.42 9.79 -17.61
C ALA A 261 -1.68 11.07 -17.20
N ASN A 262 -2.22 12.24 -17.55
CA ASN A 262 -1.61 13.53 -17.24
C ASN A 262 -1.57 13.79 -15.73
N LYS A 263 -2.69 13.56 -15.03
CA LYS A 263 -2.80 13.72 -13.59
C LYS A 263 -1.89 12.74 -12.85
N THR A 264 -1.83 11.49 -13.30
CA THR A 264 -0.91 10.48 -12.74
C THR A 264 0.54 10.93 -12.88
N LYS A 265 0.95 11.36 -14.09
CA LYS A 265 2.32 11.82 -14.35
C LYS A 265 2.70 13.03 -13.52
N GLU A 266 1.79 14.00 -13.37
CA GLU A 266 2.02 15.18 -12.54
C GLU A 266 2.30 14.78 -11.09
N LYS A 267 1.45 13.92 -10.50
CA LYS A 267 1.64 13.43 -9.13
C LYS A 267 2.95 12.65 -8.97
N LEU A 268 3.26 11.77 -9.91
CA LEU A 268 4.53 11.04 -9.89
C LEU A 268 5.74 11.96 -10.03
N GLU A 269 5.68 12.99 -10.87
CA GLU A 269 6.78 13.95 -10.98
C GLU A 269 6.98 14.74 -9.70
N THR A 270 5.91 15.12 -9.00
CA THR A 270 6.02 15.73 -7.67
C THR A 270 6.73 14.79 -6.69
N ILE A 271 6.32 13.52 -6.62
CA ILE A 271 6.95 12.52 -5.73
C ILE A 271 8.42 12.31 -6.09
N LEU A 272 8.72 12.15 -7.39
CA LEU A 272 10.08 11.98 -7.88
C LEU A 272 10.96 13.19 -7.59
N LYS A 273 10.40 14.41 -7.72
CA LYS A 273 11.08 15.66 -7.37
C LYS A 273 11.42 15.71 -5.89
N ILE A 274 10.45 15.43 -4.99
CA ILE A 274 10.68 15.37 -3.54
C ILE A 274 11.83 14.40 -3.21
N CYS A 275 11.79 13.21 -3.81
CA CYS A 275 12.84 12.21 -3.58
C CYS A 275 14.21 12.65 -4.12
N ARG A 276 14.28 13.34 -5.27
CA ARG A 276 15.55 13.90 -5.80
C ARG A 276 16.10 15.01 -4.92
N ASP A 277 15.23 15.93 -4.51
CA ASP A 277 15.59 17.10 -3.72
C ASP A 277 16.03 16.73 -2.29
N SER A 278 15.72 15.52 -1.83
CA SER A 278 16.24 14.97 -0.56
C SER A 278 17.77 14.78 -0.52
N GLY A 279 18.46 14.85 -1.66
CA GLY A 279 19.90 14.59 -1.77
C GLY A 279 20.32 13.13 -1.55
N SER A 280 19.36 12.24 -1.28
CA SER A 280 19.61 10.86 -0.82
C SER A 280 19.84 9.84 -1.96
N LEU A 281 19.68 10.25 -3.23
CA LEU A 281 19.67 9.30 -4.36
C LEU A 281 21.04 9.05 -5.00
N ASN A 282 22.09 9.80 -4.62
CA ASN A 282 23.42 9.64 -5.19
C ASN A 282 24.09 8.35 -4.69
N ASN A 283 24.75 7.61 -5.59
CA ASN A 283 25.53 6.39 -5.32
C ASN A 283 24.76 5.14 -4.83
N ARG A 284 23.43 5.09 -4.92
CA ARG A 284 22.66 3.89 -4.52
C ARG A 284 22.46 2.87 -5.66
N LYS A 285 22.59 1.58 -5.36
CA LYS A 285 22.19 0.48 -6.26
C LYS A 285 20.74 0.07 -5.96
N SER A 286 19.82 0.40 -6.88
CA SER A 286 18.42 -0.03 -6.75
C SER A 286 18.32 -1.56 -6.74
N TYR A 287 17.53 -2.08 -5.80
CA TYR A 287 17.17 -3.51 -5.75
C TYR A 287 15.75 -3.78 -6.24
N ILE A 288 15.00 -2.71 -6.53
CA ILE A 288 13.63 -2.71 -7.03
C ILE A 288 13.65 -2.68 -8.56
N ILE A 289 14.37 -1.70 -9.13
CA ILE A 289 14.61 -1.62 -10.57
C ILE A 289 15.84 -2.49 -10.85
N ARG A 290 15.61 -3.72 -11.32
CA ARG A 290 16.70 -4.52 -11.89
C ARG A 290 17.16 -3.78 -13.14
N SER A 291 18.42 -3.33 -13.16
CA SER A 291 19.08 -3.09 -14.44
C SER A 291 19.01 -4.41 -15.20
N GLU A 292 18.27 -4.47 -16.31
CA GLU A 292 18.51 -5.53 -17.27
C GLU A 292 20.01 -5.56 -17.54
N PRO A 293 20.66 -6.73 -17.60
CA PRO A 293 22.00 -6.77 -18.15
C PRO A 293 21.87 -6.23 -19.57
N ARG A 294 22.33 -4.99 -19.80
CA ARG A 294 22.67 -4.54 -21.13
C ARG A 294 23.76 -5.50 -21.57
N TYR A 295 23.40 -6.55 -22.28
CA TYR A 295 24.35 -7.25 -23.12
C TYR A 295 24.87 -6.17 -24.06
N ASN A 296 26.06 -5.64 -23.76
CA ASN A 296 26.70 -4.67 -24.64
C ASN A 296 26.80 -5.36 -26.00
N SER A 297 26.44 -4.66 -27.07
CA SER A 297 26.52 -5.21 -28.44
C SER A 297 27.91 -5.81 -28.68
N THR A 298 28.94 -5.22 -28.07
CA THR A 298 30.32 -5.69 -27.99
C THR A 298 30.47 -7.07 -27.35
N THR A 299 29.78 -7.37 -26.24
CA THR A 299 29.82 -8.67 -25.57
C THR A 299 29.17 -9.76 -26.41
N ILE A 300 28.07 -9.44 -27.09
CA ILE A 300 27.42 -10.34 -28.05
C ILE A 300 28.36 -10.63 -29.23
N VAL A 301 28.97 -9.59 -29.80
CA VAL A 301 29.94 -9.72 -30.90
C VAL A 301 31.16 -10.56 -30.49
N VAL A 302 31.71 -10.35 -29.29
CA VAL A 302 32.84 -11.14 -28.77
C VAL A 302 32.47 -12.62 -28.62
N ILE A 303 31.25 -12.93 -28.13
CA ILE A 303 30.78 -14.32 -28.04
C ILE A 303 30.68 -14.95 -29.43
N PHE A 304 30.16 -14.23 -30.43
CA PHE A 304 30.10 -14.71 -31.82
C PHE A 304 31.49 -14.94 -32.44
N ILE A 305 32.45 -14.06 -32.17
CA ILE A 305 33.84 -14.22 -32.63
C ILE A 305 34.48 -15.46 -32.01
N ILE A 306 34.30 -15.67 -30.70
CA ILE A 306 34.82 -16.86 -30.00
C ILE A 306 34.19 -18.14 -30.56
N LEU A 307 32.87 -18.15 -30.79
CA LEU A 307 32.19 -19.31 -31.39
C LEU A 307 32.69 -19.61 -32.81
N ALA A 308 32.91 -18.58 -33.62
CA ALA A 308 33.42 -18.73 -34.98
C ALA A 308 34.85 -19.30 -34.99
N MET A 309 35.72 -18.84 -34.08
CA MET A 309 37.08 -19.39 -33.94
C MET A 309 37.06 -20.85 -33.49
N LEU A 310 36.19 -21.21 -32.55
CA LEU A 310 36.04 -22.60 -32.08
C LEU A 310 35.52 -23.51 -33.21
N LEU A 311 34.54 -23.07 -34.00
CA LEU A 311 34.03 -23.80 -35.14
C LEU A 311 35.08 -23.97 -36.24
N ALA A 312 35.87 -22.93 -36.53
CA ALA A 312 36.96 -22.98 -37.48
C ALA A 312 38.06 -23.96 -37.02
N TYR A 313 38.42 -23.92 -35.73
CA TYR A 313 39.38 -24.85 -35.13
C TYR A 313 38.91 -26.31 -35.18
N LEU A 314 37.64 -26.56 -34.82
CA LEU A 314 37.03 -27.90 -34.88
C LEU A 314 36.90 -28.42 -36.33
N SER A 315 36.70 -27.52 -37.30
CA SER A 315 36.66 -27.88 -38.72
C SER A 315 38.06 -28.18 -39.27
N ALA A 316 39.09 -27.45 -38.84
CA ALA A 316 40.48 -27.65 -39.24
C ALA A 316 41.13 -28.88 -38.59
N THR A 317 40.61 -29.35 -37.45
CA THR A 317 41.11 -30.52 -36.72
C THR A 317 40.37 -31.81 -37.06
N ARG A 318 39.40 -31.79 -37.99
CA ARG A 318 38.84 -33.03 -38.55
C ARG A 318 39.92 -33.75 -39.36
N PRO A 319 40.30 -35.00 -39.01
CA PRO A 319 41.17 -35.80 -39.86
C PRO A 319 40.46 -36.06 -41.19
N ASN A 320 41.15 -35.82 -42.31
CA ASN A 320 40.73 -36.33 -43.61
C ASN A 320 40.86 -37.86 -43.58
N ASN A 321 39.81 -38.55 -43.12
CA ASN A 321 39.65 -39.97 -43.35
C ASN A 321 39.04 -40.15 -44.74
N ILE A 322 39.91 -40.39 -45.72
CA ILE A 322 39.59 -41.18 -46.91
C ILE A 322 39.67 -42.65 -46.50
#